data_AF-A0ABD4U9Q2-F1
#
_entry.id   AF-A0ABD4U9Q2-F1
#
_cell.length_a   1.000
_cell.length_b   1.000
_cell.length_c   1.000
_cell.angle_alpha   90.00
_cell.angle_beta   90.00
_cell.angle_gamma   90.00
#
_symmetry.space_group_name_H-M   'P 1'
#
loop_
_entity.id
_entity.type
_entity.pdbx_description
1 polymer ?
#
loop_
_entity_poly.entity_id
_entity_poly.type
_entity_poly.pdbx_seq_one_letter_code
_entity_poly.pdbx_strand_id
1 'polypeptide(L)'
;MAVGGLAQYEKLVRACALDFEIALKATSWGGFQILGENFSAIGYATVFEFVNDFMSGTDGQVKIFIAFMKKVKPQALEGLREHNWVKVAKGYNGKYWETSNPDYAKNLGKFYDSFK
;
A
#
# COMPACT_ATOMS: atom_id res chain seq x y z
N MET A 1 16.96 -13.08 -2.76
CA MET A 1 16.05 -12.80 -1.64
C MET A 1 16.37 -11.42 -1.11
N ALA A 2 15.38 -10.54 -0.94
CA ALA A 2 15.63 -9.17 -0.50
C ALA A 2 16.28 -9.18 0.89
N VAL A 3 17.52 -8.70 0.98
CA VAL A 3 18.36 -8.64 2.19
C VAL A 3 17.70 -7.77 3.30
N GLY A 4 16.64 -7.01 2.98
CA GLY A 4 15.90 -6.17 3.92
C GLY A 4 14.71 -6.80 4.64
N GLY A 5 14.21 -7.98 4.24
CA GLY A 5 12.93 -8.51 4.74
C GLY A 5 12.90 -8.75 6.26
N LEU A 6 13.84 -9.54 6.77
CA LEU A 6 13.92 -9.87 8.20
C LEU A 6 14.35 -8.67 9.06
N ALA A 7 15.24 -7.82 8.55
CA ALA A 7 15.70 -6.63 9.27
C ALA A 7 14.57 -5.62 9.56
N GLN A 8 13.50 -5.57 8.75
CA GLN A 8 12.34 -4.73 9.07
C GLN A 8 11.54 -5.30 10.25
N TYR A 9 11.41 -6.62 10.37
CA TYR A 9 10.75 -7.23 11.52
C TYR A 9 11.52 -6.98 12.82
N GLU A 10 12.86 -6.97 12.80
CA GLU A 10 13.66 -6.60 13.96
C GLU A 10 13.47 -5.13 14.38
N LYS A 11 13.31 -4.22 13.41
CA LYS A 11 12.96 -2.81 13.69
C LYS A 11 11.55 -2.71 14.27
N LEU A 12 10.60 -3.44 13.69
CA LEU A 12 9.23 -3.48 14.17
C LEU A 12 9.17 -3.99 15.61
N VAL A 13 9.83 -5.12 15.94
CA VAL A 13 9.87 -5.66 17.30
C VAL A 13 10.42 -4.63 18.30
N ARG A 14 11.50 -3.93 17.95
CA ARG A 14 12.05 -2.85 18.78
C ARG A 14 11.07 -1.69 18.97
N ALA A 15 10.36 -1.29 17.91
CA ALA A 15 9.36 -0.23 18.00
C ALA A 15 8.14 -0.68 18.85
N CYS A 16 7.70 -1.93 18.69
CA CYS A 16 6.60 -2.50 19.46
C CYS A 16 6.90 -2.57 20.97
N ALA A 17 8.17 -2.68 21.36
CA ALA A 17 8.60 -2.62 22.75
C ALA A 17 8.46 -1.21 23.37
N LEU A 18 8.42 -0.16 22.55
CA LEU A 18 8.16 1.21 22.99
C LEU A 18 6.66 1.49 23.06
N ASP A 19 5.95 1.20 21.97
CA ASP A 19 4.50 1.28 21.89
C ASP A 19 4.02 0.37 20.77
N PHE A 20 3.26 -0.65 21.14
CA PHE A 20 2.82 -1.66 20.19
C PHE A 20 1.88 -1.09 19.14
N GLU A 21 0.90 -0.28 19.53
CA GLU A 21 -0.11 0.24 18.62
C GLU A 21 0.47 1.27 17.65
N ILE A 22 1.31 2.18 18.16
CA ILE A 22 1.98 3.20 17.35
C ILE A 22 2.95 2.55 16.36
N ALA A 23 3.70 1.52 16.78
CA ALA A 23 4.60 0.81 15.88
C ALA A 23 3.86 0.18 14.69
N LEU A 24 2.68 -0.41 14.91
CA LEU A 24 1.86 -0.96 13.84
C LEU A 24 1.31 0.13 12.91
N LYS A 25 0.89 1.28 13.45
CA LYS A 25 0.43 2.43 12.67
C LYS A 25 1.54 3.04 11.81
N ALA A 26 2.76 3.08 12.32
CA ALA A 26 3.93 3.65 11.66
C ALA A 26 4.57 2.72 10.61
N THR A 27 4.01 1.53 10.38
CA THR A 27 4.58 0.52 9.48
C THR A 27 3.71 0.36 8.23
N SER A 28 4.34 0.17 7.07
CA SER A 28 3.66 -0.20 5.82
C SER A 28 3.58 -1.72 5.68
N TRP A 29 2.39 -2.22 5.30
CA TRP A 29 2.06 -3.64 5.32
C TRP A 29 1.80 -4.21 3.92
N GLY A 30 2.12 -5.51 3.76
CA GLY A 30 1.84 -6.31 2.56
C GLY A 30 2.52 -5.84 1.27
N GLY A 31 2.16 -6.47 0.15
CA GLY A 31 2.75 -6.19 -1.17
C GLY A 31 2.42 -4.78 -1.70
N PHE A 32 1.31 -4.20 -1.27
CA PHE A 32 0.87 -2.85 -1.67
C PHE A 32 1.49 -1.74 -0.79
N GLN A 33 2.21 -2.10 0.27
CA GLN A 33 2.89 -1.17 1.18
C GLN A 33 1.97 -0.08 1.75
N ILE A 34 0.82 -0.47 2.30
CA ILE A 34 -0.15 0.47 2.88
C ILE A 34 0.20 0.74 4.35
N LEU A 35 0.35 2.02 4.70
CA LEU A 35 0.70 2.46 6.05
C LEU A 35 -0.44 2.19 7.04
N GLY A 36 -0.11 1.60 8.19
CA GLY A 36 -1.05 1.20 9.23
C GLY A 36 -1.92 2.34 9.77
N GLU A 37 -1.44 3.58 9.72
CA GLU A 37 -2.20 4.78 10.06
C GLU A 37 -3.54 4.91 9.30
N ASN A 38 -3.65 4.29 8.11
CA ASN A 38 -4.87 4.35 7.30
C ASN A 38 -5.99 3.39 7.77
N PHE A 39 -5.77 2.58 8.81
CA PHE A 39 -6.72 1.55 9.25
C PHE A 39 -8.16 2.09 9.41
N SER A 40 -8.30 3.23 10.09
CA SER A 40 -9.61 3.85 10.37
C SER A 40 -10.24 4.44 9.12
N ALA A 41 -9.44 5.08 8.25
CA ALA A 41 -9.90 5.66 7.00
C ALA A 41 -10.49 4.62 6.02
N ILE A 42 -10.07 3.36 6.13
CA ILE A 42 -10.58 2.26 5.31
C ILE A 42 -11.56 1.33 6.05
N GLY A 43 -11.97 1.69 7.27
CA GLY A 43 -13.09 1.09 7.98
C GLY A 43 -12.74 0.04 9.05
N TYR A 44 -11.48 -0.10 9.46
CA TYR A 44 -11.12 -0.94 10.60
C TYR A 44 -11.29 -0.19 11.92
N ALA A 45 -11.72 -0.90 12.97
CA ALA A 45 -11.89 -0.31 14.29
C ALA A 45 -10.55 -0.14 15.01
N THR A 46 -9.60 -1.05 14.76
CA THR A 46 -8.25 -1.00 15.35
C THR A 46 -7.17 -1.32 14.32
N VAL A 47 -5.94 -0.86 14.59
CA VAL A 47 -4.78 -1.22 13.76
C VAL A 47 -4.48 -2.73 13.85
N PHE A 48 -4.84 -3.39 14.94
CA PHE A 48 -4.63 -4.83 15.12
C PHE A 48 -5.47 -5.65 14.14
N GLU A 49 -6.76 -5.31 13.97
CA GLU A 49 -7.63 -5.94 12.97
C GLU A 49 -7.09 -5.75 11.55
N PHE A 50 -6.63 -4.54 11.24
CA PHE A 50 -6.03 -4.21 9.95
C PHE A 50 -4.77 -5.04 9.68
N VAL A 51 -3.86 -5.14 10.65
CA VAL A 51 -2.63 -5.93 10.51
C VAL A 51 -2.93 -7.42 10.40
N ASN A 52 -3.86 -7.94 11.21
CA ASN A 52 -4.28 -9.34 11.13
C ASN A 52 -4.85 -9.69 9.76
N ASP A 53 -5.68 -8.82 9.16
CA ASP A 53 -6.22 -9.07 7.83
C ASP A 53 -5.15 -8.90 6.74
N PHE A 54 -4.16 -8.01 6.92
CA PHE A 54 -2.97 -7.96 6.06
C PHE A 54 -2.16 -9.26 6.08
N MET A 55 -2.07 -9.89 7.26
CA MET A 55 -1.32 -11.13 7.50
C MET A 55 -2.10 -12.39 7.11
N SER A 56 -3.41 -12.29 6.81
CA SER A 56 -4.25 -13.45 6.44
C SER A 56 -3.90 -14.05 5.07
N GLY A 57 -3.15 -13.32 4.24
CA GLY A 57 -2.70 -13.74 2.92
C GLY A 57 -3.11 -12.75 1.84
N THR A 58 -2.92 -13.13 0.57
CA THR A 58 -3.17 -12.25 -0.58
C THR A 58 -4.60 -11.71 -0.61
N ASP A 59 -5.60 -12.51 -0.22
CA ASP A 59 -7.01 -12.08 -0.21
C ASP A 59 -7.26 -10.89 0.72
N GLY A 60 -6.73 -10.95 1.94
CA GLY A 60 -6.79 -9.84 2.88
C GLY A 60 -6.04 -8.60 2.38
N GLN A 61 -4.86 -8.79 1.79
CA GLN A 61 -4.09 -7.69 1.19
C GLN A 61 -4.84 -7.01 0.03
N VAL A 62 -5.48 -7.79 -0.85
CA VAL A 62 -6.27 -7.26 -1.97
C VAL A 62 -7.52 -6.56 -1.47
N LYS A 63 -8.24 -7.13 -0.50
CA LYS A 63 -9.40 -6.48 0.14
C LYS A 63 -9.03 -5.11 0.70
N ILE A 64 -7.92 -5.02 1.43
CA ILE A 64 -7.43 -3.77 1.99
C ILE A 64 -6.99 -2.80 0.90
N PHE A 65 -6.28 -3.26 -0.12
CA PHE A 65 -5.89 -2.44 -1.26
C PHE A 65 -7.10 -1.82 -1.98
N ILE A 66 -8.16 -2.61 -2.22
CA ILE A 66 -9.40 -2.12 -2.82
C ILE A 66 -10.03 -1.02 -1.95
N ALA A 67 -10.12 -1.24 -0.63
CA ALA A 67 -10.67 -0.24 0.29
C ALA A 67 -9.83 1.05 0.30
N PHE A 68 -8.51 0.91 0.36
CA PHE A 68 -7.56 2.03 0.31
C PHE A 68 -7.66 2.84 -0.98
N MET A 69 -7.74 2.17 -2.14
CA MET A 69 -7.93 2.83 -3.43
C MET A 69 -9.24 3.62 -3.50
N LYS A 70 -10.33 3.08 -2.96
CA LYS A 70 -11.65 3.73 -2.93
C LYS A 70 -11.73 4.89 -1.96
N LYS A 71 -11.09 4.79 -0.78
CA LYS A 71 -11.28 5.73 0.33
C LYS A 71 -10.17 6.77 0.46
N VAL A 72 -8.93 6.41 0.13
CA VAL A 72 -7.75 7.24 0.38
C VAL A 72 -7.09 7.69 -0.93
N LYS A 73 -7.22 6.93 -2.02
CA LYS A 73 -6.59 7.24 -3.33
C LYS A 73 -7.60 7.44 -4.47
N PRO A 74 -8.64 8.29 -4.32
CA PRO A 74 -9.68 8.44 -5.34
C PRO A 74 -9.16 8.90 -6.70
N GLN A 75 -8.14 9.75 -6.74
CA GLN A 75 -7.49 10.19 -7.99
C GLN A 75 -6.81 9.04 -8.74
N ALA A 76 -6.15 8.13 -8.00
CA ALA A 76 -5.54 6.96 -8.61
C ALA A 76 -6.61 6.00 -9.15
N LEU A 77 -7.70 5.81 -8.41
CA LEU A 77 -8.84 5.01 -8.86
C LEU A 77 -9.51 5.59 -10.10
N GLU A 78 -9.66 6.91 -10.18
CA GLU A 78 -10.15 7.59 -11.37
C GLU A 78 -9.21 7.38 -12.56
N GLY A 79 -7.90 7.51 -12.37
CA GLY A 79 -6.91 7.20 -13.39
C GLY A 79 -6.97 5.75 -13.89
N LEU A 80 -7.26 4.79 -13.02
CA LEU A 80 -7.46 3.39 -13.43
C LEU A 80 -8.68 3.24 -14.35
N ARG A 81 -9.80 3.93 -14.06
CA ARG A 81 -11.02 3.88 -14.89
C ARG A 81 -10.83 4.52 -16.26
N GLU A 82 -10.01 5.56 -16.33
CA GLU A 82 -9.70 6.31 -17.56
C GLU A 82 -8.53 5.70 -18.36
N HIS A 83 -7.88 4.66 -17.83
CA HIS A 83 -6.59 4.15 -18.34
C HIS A 83 -5.51 5.25 -18.43
N ASN A 84 -5.57 6.24 -17.54
CA ASN A 84 -4.59 7.31 -17.42
C ASN A 84 -3.49 6.92 -16.44
N TRP A 85 -2.46 6.24 -16.93
CA TRP A 85 -1.40 5.67 -16.09
C TRP A 85 -0.55 6.70 -15.35
N VAL A 86 -0.39 7.90 -15.90
CA VAL A 86 0.28 9.02 -15.21
C VAL A 86 -0.55 9.50 -14.01
N LYS A 87 -1.88 9.58 -14.17
CA LYS A 87 -2.81 9.91 -13.08
C LYS A 87 -2.81 8.84 -12.00
N VAL A 88 -2.72 7.55 -12.37
CA VAL A 88 -2.53 6.44 -11.42
C VAL A 88 -1.23 6.61 -10.64
N ALA A 89 -0.10 6.78 -11.34
CA ALA A 89 1.22 6.88 -10.72
C ALA A 89 1.31 8.07 -9.75
N LYS A 90 0.84 9.24 -10.17
CA LYS A 90 0.79 10.46 -9.34
C LYS A 90 -0.16 10.32 -8.17
N GLY A 91 -1.35 9.75 -8.38
CA GLY A 91 -2.34 9.56 -7.33
C GLY A 91 -1.90 8.58 -6.26
N TYR A 92 -1.24 7.48 -6.65
CA TYR A 92 -0.81 6.44 -5.72
C TYR A 92 0.51 6.82 -5.02
N ASN A 93 1.55 7.11 -5.80
CA ASN A 93 2.93 7.31 -5.33
C ASN A 93 3.29 8.78 -5.02
N GLY A 94 2.40 9.73 -5.32
CA GLY A 94 2.59 11.14 -5.04
C GLY A 94 3.36 11.90 -6.13
N LYS A 95 3.58 13.21 -5.90
CA LYS A 95 4.12 14.14 -6.93
C LYS A 95 5.54 13.81 -7.42
N TYR A 96 6.33 13.08 -6.63
CA TYR A 96 7.72 12.73 -6.96
C TYR A 96 7.86 11.34 -7.57
N TRP A 97 6.75 10.72 -8.00
CA TRP A 97 6.77 9.38 -8.60
C TRP A 97 7.69 9.32 -9.82
N GLU A 98 7.70 10.37 -10.65
CA GLU A 98 8.45 10.39 -11.92
C GLU A 98 9.96 10.41 -11.70
N THR A 99 10.44 11.13 -10.67
CA THR A 99 11.86 11.12 -10.32
C THR A 99 12.27 9.86 -9.56
N SER A 100 11.36 9.28 -8.77
CA SER A 100 11.65 8.10 -7.94
C SER A 100 11.56 6.80 -8.74
N ASN A 101 10.62 6.72 -9.70
CA ASN A 101 10.38 5.58 -10.56
C ASN A 101 9.73 6.04 -11.90
N PRO A 102 10.54 6.55 -12.85
CA PRO A 102 10.03 7.12 -14.11
C PRO A 102 9.29 6.10 -14.97
N ASP A 103 9.59 4.81 -14.85
CA ASP A 103 8.96 3.76 -15.64
C ASP A 103 7.61 3.30 -15.07
N TYR A 104 7.17 3.77 -13.90
CA TYR A 104 5.97 3.24 -13.23
C TYR A 104 4.71 3.34 -14.11
N ALA A 105 4.40 4.54 -14.63
CA ALA A 105 3.22 4.75 -15.47
C ALA A 105 3.31 3.96 -16.79
N LYS A 106 4.49 3.93 -17.42
CA LYS A 106 4.74 3.15 -18.64
C LYS A 106 4.52 1.65 -18.40
N ASN A 107 5.01 1.13 -17.28
CA ASN A 107 4.87 -0.28 -16.92
C ASN A 107 3.42 -0.65 -16.63
N LEU A 108 2.65 0.22 -15.96
CA LEU A 108 1.22 -0.02 -15.76
C LEU A 108 0.48 -0.23 -17.09
N GLY A 109 0.70 0.66 -18.07
CA GLY A 109 0.09 0.52 -19.39
C GLY A 109 0.54 -0.74 -20.11
N LYS A 110 1.86 -1.00 -20.14
CA LYS A 110 2.43 -2.20 -20.75
C LYS A 110 1.81 -3.49 -20.19
N PHE A 111 1.69 -3.59 -18.86
CA PHE A 111 1.13 -4.80 -18.23
C PHE A 111 -0.38 -4.90 -18.41
N TYR A 112 -1.12 -3.78 -18.33
CA TYR A 112 -2.55 -3.77 -18.64
C TYR A 112 -2.82 -4.36 -20.03
N ASP A 113 -2.08 -3.92 -21.06
CA ASP A 113 -2.24 -4.43 -22.43
C ASP A 113 -1.87 -5.92 -22.57
N SER A 114 -0.99 -6.44 -21.72
CA SER A 114 -0.58 -7.85 -21.75
C SER A 114 -1.59 -8.83 -21.12
N PHE A 115 -2.52 -8.33 -20.31
CA PHE A 115 -3.56 -9.12 -19.64
C PHE A 115 -4.96 -8.88 -20.23
N LYS A 116 -5.05 -8.09 -21.31
CA LYS A 116 -6.30 -7.86 -22.05
C LYS A 116 -6.70 -9.07 -22.90
#